data_AF-A0A8T3X7L8-F1
#
_entry.id   AF-A0A8T3X7L8-F1
#
_cell.length_a   1.000
_cell.length_b   1.000
_cell.length_c   1.000
_cell.angle_alpha   90.00
_cell.angle_beta   90.00
_cell.angle_gamma   90.00
#
_symmetry.space_group_name_H-M   'P 1'
#
loop_
_entity.id
_entity.type
_entity.pdbx_description
1 polymer ?
#
loop_
_entity_poly.entity_id
_entity_poly.type
_entity_poly.pdbx_seq_one_letter_code
_entity_poly.pdbx_strand_id
1 'polypeptide(L)'
;IAAGAIQVNATDLLGETDNTRGIYAGNITVANNTLPANAECDFTGNNNASLMLTSKYSVVNLTSLSRGNNSLNYANDTSGQEQLFFCILKAGNELTAQSYSTDNKGAWTIKIA
;
A
#
# COMPACT_ATOMS: atom_id res chain seq x y z
N ILE A 1 11.57 15.98 -2.87
CA ILE A 1 10.36 15.21 -3.23
C ILE A 1 10.28 15.26 -4.74
N ALA A 2 10.31 14.11 -5.42
CA ALA A 2 10.13 14.07 -6.87
C ALA A 2 8.64 14.27 -7.17
N ALA A 3 8.33 15.23 -8.04
CA ALA A 3 6.96 15.48 -8.48
C ALA A 3 6.38 14.22 -9.16
N GLY A 4 5.16 13.84 -8.80
CA GLY A 4 4.46 12.66 -9.30
C GLY A 4 4.67 11.39 -8.47
N ALA A 5 5.43 11.42 -7.38
CA ALA A 5 5.61 10.22 -6.55
C ALA A 5 4.31 9.85 -5.82
N ILE A 6 3.94 8.57 -5.83
CA ILE A 6 2.81 8.08 -5.05
C ILE A 6 3.26 7.86 -3.61
N GLN A 7 2.44 8.32 -2.67
CA GLN A 7 2.68 8.17 -1.25
C GLN A 7 1.46 7.57 -0.56
N VAL A 8 1.71 6.65 0.37
CA VAL A 8 0.68 5.97 1.14
C VAL A 8 0.90 6.28 2.62
N ASN A 9 -0.14 6.72 3.31
CA ASN A 9 -0.17 6.82 4.77
C ASN A 9 -1.18 5.81 5.29
N ALA A 10 -0.67 4.86 6.06
CA ALA A 10 -1.42 3.72 6.53
C ALA A 10 -1.82 3.87 8.00
N THR A 11 -2.77 3.05 8.38
CA THR A 11 -3.18 2.79 9.75
C THR A 11 -3.21 1.28 9.97
N ASP A 12 -3.17 0.84 11.22
CA ASP A 12 -3.26 -0.58 11.52
C ASP A 12 -4.65 -1.13 11.18
N LEU A 13 -4.71 -2.38 10.71
CA LEU A 13 -5.98 -3.08 10.53
C LEU A 13 -6.35 -3.73 11.85
N LEU A 14 -7.48 -3.37 12.45
CA LEU A 14 -7.96 -3.99 13.68
C LEU A 14 -9.06 -4.99 13.40
N GLY A 15 -9.16 -6.02 14.25
CA GLY A 15 -10.24 -6.99 14.19
C GLY A 15 -11.60 -6.30 14.33
N GLU A 16 -12.54 -6.66 13.48
CA GLU A 16 -13.91 -6.11 13.51
C GLU A 16 -14.71 -6.65 14.70
N THR A 17 -14.37 -7.84 15.22
CA THR A 17 -15.01 -8.44 16.39
C THR A 17 -14.19 -8.24 17.66
N ASP A 18 -12.89 -8.55 17.62
CA ASP A 18 -11.93 -8.30 18.70
C ASP A 18 -10.90 -7.27 18.25
N ASN A 19 -11.14 -6.02 18.61
CA ASN A 19 -10.30 -4.88 18.24
C ASN A 19 -8.96 -4.82 19.00
N THR A 20 -8.71 -5.76 19.92
CA THR A 20 -7.40 -5.89 20.59
C THR A 20 -6.39 -6.65 19.73
N ARG A 21 -6.84 -7.27 18.64
CA ARG A 21 -6.01 -7.93 17.64
C ARG A 21 -5.87 -7.04 16.41
N GLY A 22 -4.67 -6.97 15.84
CA GLY A 22 -4.45 -6.15 14.67
C GLY A 22 -3.26 -6.55 13.83
N ILE A 23 -3.36 -6.25 12.54
CA ILE A 23 -2.28 -6.33 11.57
C ILE A 23 -1.68 -4.94 11.48
N TYR A 24 -0.47 -4.79 12.03
CA TYR A 24 0.22 -3.51 12.05
C TYR A 24 0.62 -3.08 10.65
N ALA A 25 0.47 -1.78 10.34
CA ALA A 25 0.84 -1.23 9.03
C ALA A 25 2.32 -1.48 8.69
N GLY A 26 3.19 -1.51 9.70
CA GLY A 26 4.61 -1.84 9.55
C GLY A 26 4.90 -3.29 9.15
N ASN A 27 3.90 -4.16 9.07
CA ASN A 27 4.00 -5.51 8.50
C ASN A 27 3.37 -5.60 7.10
N ILE A 28 3.04 -4.45 6.50
CA ILE A 28 2.44 -4.36 5.18
C ILE A 28 3.39 -3.59 4.27
N THR A 29 3.56 -4.10 3.07
CA THR A 29 4.34 -3.47 2.02
C THR A 29 3.46 -3.08 0.86
N VAL A 30 3.91 -2.09 0.09
CA VAL A 30 3.27 -1.63 -1.14
C VAL A 30 4.29 -1.54 -2.27
N ALA A 31 3.92 -2.04 -3.44
CA ALA A 31 4.70 -1.92 -4.68
C ALA A 31 3.79 -1.55 -5.85
N ASN A 32 4.39 -1.18 -6.98
CA ASN A 32 3.66 -0.89 -8.20
C ASN A 32 3.64 -2.04 -9.23
N ASN A 33 4.19 -3.20 -8.86
CA ASN A 33 4.11 -4.41 -9.66
C ASN A 33 4.18 -5.65 -8.76
N THR A 34 3.91 -6.81 -9.36
CA THR A 34 4.00 -8.13 -8.71
C THR A 34 5.09 -9.03 -9.30
N LEU A 35 5.92 -8.51 -10.22
CA LEU A 35 6.80 -9.31 -11.07
C LEU A 35 8.27 -8.88 -10.96
N PRO A 36 9.22 -9.83 -10.92
CA PRO A 36 9.04 -11.27 -10.75
C PRO A 36 8.96 -11.69 -9.26
N ALA A 37 8.16 -12.71 -8.96
CA ALA A 37 8.17 -13.44 -7.67
C ALA A 37 7.68 -12.67 -6.42
N ASN A 38 6.45 -12.15 -6.45
CA ASN A 38 5.84 -11.44 -5.32
C ASN A 38 6.68 -10.22 -4.89
N ALA A 39 7.08 -9.42 -5.88
CA ALA A 39 7.92 -8.24 -5.65
C ALA A 39 7.31 -7.29 -4.60
N GLU A 40 5.99 -7.25 -4.47
CA GLU A 40 5.24 -6.52 -3.46
C GLU A 40 5.47 -7.01 -2.02
N CYS A 41 5.94 -8.25 -1.83
CA CYS A 41 6.24 -8.85 -0.54
C CYS A 41 7.73 -8.82 -0.16
N ASP A 42 8.61 -8.34 -1.05
CA ASP A 42 10.04 -8.26 -0.77
C ASP A 42 10.51 -6.80 -0.66
N PHE A 43 10.71 -6.37 0.59
CA PHE A 43 11.22 -5.04 0.95
C PHE A 43 12.68 -5.05 1.41
N THR A 44 13.34 -6.21 1.36
CA THR A 44 14.72 -6.40 1.85
C THR A 44 15.72 -6.71 0.74
N GLY A 45 15.24 -7.24 -0.39
CA GLY A 45 16.03 -7.52 -1.57
C GLY A 45 16.08 -6.35 -2.56
N ASN A 46 16.34 -6.69 -3.82
CA ASN A 46 16.32 -5.74 -4.94
C ASN A 46 14.90 -5.46 -5.46
N ASN A 47 13.89 -6.04 -4.82
CA ASN A 47 12.50 -5.85 -5.16
C ASN A 47 12.01 -4.47 -4.65
N ASN A 48 11.01 -3.93 -5.33
CA ASN A 48 10.62 -2.54 -5.25
C ASN A 48 9.49 -2.28 -4.25
N ALA A 49 9.27 -3.17 -3.29
CA ALA A 49 8.30 -2.93 -2.24
C ALA A 49 8.78 -1.85 -1.27
N SER A 50 7.82 -1.10 -0.76
CA SER A 50 8.03 -0.05 0.23
C SER A 50 7.26 -0.42 1.48
N LEU A 51 7.93 -0.39 2.64
CA LEU A 51 7.26 -0.63 3.91
C LEU A 51 6.27 0.50 4.21
N MET A 52 5.06 0.14 4.62
CA MET A 52 4.05 1.11 5.03
C MET A 52 4.32 1.59 6.46
N LEU A 53 3.93 2.83 6.75
CA LEU A 53 4.14 3.45 8.05
C LEU A 53 2.84 3.97 8.62
N THR A 54 2.66 3.79 9.93
CA THR A 54 1.51 4.34 10.65
C THR A 54 1.66 5.86 10.80
N SER A 55 0.62 6.61 10.42
CA SER A 55 0.54 8.07 10.56
C SER A 55 1.65 8.84 9.83
N LYS A 56 2.31 8.21 8.85
CA LYS A 56 3.35 8.83 8.01
C LYS A 56 3.19 8.35 6.58
N TYR A 57 3.45 9.25 5.64
CA TYR A 57 3.49 8.92 4.23
C TYR A 57 4.80 8.19 3.90
N SER A 58 4.71 6.91 3.49
CA SER A 58 5.79 6.21 2.80
C SER A 58 5.70 6.49 1.30
N VAL A 59 6.85 6.67 0.66
CA VAL A 59 6.92 6.79 -0.81
C VAL A 59 6.89 5.39 -1.39
N VAL A 60 6.04 5.16 -2.38
CA VAL A 60 6.05 3.90 -3.13
C VAL A 60 7.19 3.96 -4.15
N ASN A 61 8.18 3.08 -3.99
CA ASN A 61 9.34 3.02 -4.86
C ASN A 61 8.93 2.84 -6.34
N LEU A 62 9.71 3.45 -7.23
CA LEU A 62 9.56 3.37 -8.68
C LEU A 62 8.19 3.84 -9.22
N THR A 63 7.44 4.63 -8.44
CA THR A 63 6.21 5.29 -8.92
C THR A 63 6.48 6.69 -9.44
N SER A 64 5.84 7.05 -10.54
CA SER A 64 5.89 8.40 -11.11
C SER A 64 4.64 8.68 -11.92
N LEU A 65 3.63 9.28 -11.28
CA LEU A 65 2.42 9.76 -11.91
C LEU A 65 2.48 11.29 -12.06
N SER A 66 3.10 11.77 -13.13
CA SER A 66 3.19 13.21 -13.41
C SER A 66 1.80 13.85 -13.50
N ARG A 67 1.62 15.05 -12.92
CA ARG A 67 0.38 15.81 -12.98
C ARG A 67 0.04 16.17 -14.44
N GLY A 68 -0.98 15.54 -15.01
CA GLY A 68 -1.48 15.76 -16.37
C GLY A 68 -2.97 15.44 -16.49
N ASN A 69 -3.57 15.66 -17.67
CA ASN A 69 -4.95 15.24 -17.93
C ASN A 69 -5.00 13.71 -18.12
N ASN A 70 -5.20 12.98 -17.01
CA ASN A 70 -5.30 11.52 -16.98
C ASN A 70 -6.71 11.02 -17.35
N SER A 71 -7.51 11.82 -18.07
CA SER A 71 -8.73 11.32 -18.69
C SER A 71 -8.36 10.20 -19.67
N LEU A 72 -9.05 9.06 -19.58
CA LEU A 72 -8.94 7.93 -20.50
C LEU A 72 -9.19 8.39 -21.96
N ASN A 73 -8.17 8.93 -22.65
CA ASN A 73 -8.35 9.45 -24.01
C ASN A 73 -8.72 8.34 -25.01
N TYR A 74 -8.48 7.07 -24.66
CA TYR A 74 -8.64 5.95 -25.59
C TYR A 74 -9.40 4.76 -25.02
N ALA A 75 -9.98 4.87 -23.81
CA ALA A 75 -10.66 3.75 -23.12
C ALA A 75 -9.85 2.43 -23.14
N ASN A 76 -8.51 2.52 -23.20
CA ASN A 76 -7.58 1.41 -23.10
C ASN A 76 -6.66 1.64 -21.89
N ASP A 77 -6.19 0.55 -21.29
CA ASP A 77 -5.56 0.48 -19.97
C ASP A 77 -4.20 1.21 -19.84
N THR A 78 -3.77 1.98 -20.84
CA THR A 78 -2.44 2.60 -20.91
C THR A 78 -2.45 4.12 -20.69
N SER A 79 -3.58 4.72 -20.28
CA SER A 79 -3.65 6.16 -19.98
C SER A 79 -3.86 6.43 -18.48
N GLY A 80 -2.79 6.91 -17.83
CA GLY A 80 -2.85 7.69 -16.58
C GLY A 80 -3.12 6.96 -15.27
N GLN A 81 -2.93 5.64 -15.18
CA GLN A 81 -3.20 4.85 -13.98
C GLN A 81 -1.94 4.11 -13.50
N GLU A 82 -1.69 4.15 -12.19
CA GLU A 82 -0.70 3.29 -11.54
C GLU A 82 -1.46 2.27 -10.67
N GLN A 83 -1.11 0.99 -10.80
CA GLN A 83 -1.63 -0.05 -9.92
C GLN A 83 -0.74 -0.16 -8.68
N LEU A 84 -1.37 -0.31 -7.52
CA LEU A 84 -0.68 -0.58 -6.27
C LEU A 84 -1.04 -1.97 -5.77
N PHE A 85 -0.03 -2.72 -5.39
CA PHE A 85 -0.13 -4.06 -4.85
C PHE A 85 0.33 -4.04 -3.41
N PHE A 86 -0.45 -4.65 -2.52
CA PHE A 86 -0.20 -4.68 -1.09
C PHE A 86 0.09 -6.11 -0.65
N CYS A 87 1.07 -6.29 0.22
CA CYS A 87 1.37 -7.60 0.80
C CYS A 87 1.53 -7.53 2.31
N ILE A 88 0.92 -8.49 2.98
CA ILE A 88 1.10 -8.71 4.42
C ILE A 88 2.30 -9.65 4.59
N LEU A 89 3.39 -9.11 5.13
CA LEU A 89 4.63 -9.85 5.38
C LEU A 89 4.50 -10.80 6.56
N LYS A 90 3.78 -10.34 7.58
CA LYS A 90 3.63 -11.06 8.84
C LYS A 90 2.24 -10.84 9.42
N ALA A 91 1.52 -11.95 9.56
CA ALA A 91 0.38 -12.09 10.43
C ALA A 91 0.89 -12.65 11.78
N GLY A 92 0.60 -11.95 12.88
CA GLY A 92 1.03 -12.43 14.19
C GLY A 92 0.21 -13.64 14.66
N ASN A 93 0.80 -14.49 15.50
CA ASN A 93 0.12 -15.69 16.04
C ASN A 93 -1.03 -15.34 17.00
N GLU A 94 -1.08 -14.09 17.45
CA GLU A 94 -2.14 -13.53 18.27
C GLU A 94 -3.44 -13.28 17.50
N LEU A 95 -3.41 -13.34 16.17
CA LEU A 95 -4.58 -13.11 15.32
C LEU A 95 -5.53 -14.31 15.37
N THR A 96 -6.82 -14.00 15.45
CA THR A 96 -7.90 -14.97 15.35
C THR A 96 -8.59 -14.86 13.99
N ALA A 97 -9.36 -15.89 13.62
CA ALA A 97 -10.16 -15.87 12.40
C ALA A 97 -11.29 -14.83 12.53
N GLN A 98 -11.12 -13.69 11.87
CA GLN A 98 -12.08 -12.59 11.77
C GLN A 98 -11.67 -11.68 10.61
N SER A 99 -12.55 -10.74 10.25
CA SER A 99 -12.21 -9.63 9.37
C SER A 99 -11.35 -8.60 10.10
N TYR A 100 -10.41 -7.99 9.38
CA TYR A 100 -9.57 -6.91 9.87
C TYR A 100 -9.72 -5.70 8.94
N SER A 101 -10.05 -4.53 9.51
CA SER A 101 -10.35 -3.33 8.74
C SER A 101 -9.75 -2.07 9.36
N THR A 102 -9.85 -0.96 8.64
CA THR A 102 -9.40 0.36 9.12
C THR A 102 -10.47 1.12 9.89
N ASP A 103 -11.68 0.56 10.08
CA ASP A 103 -12.84 1.28 10.64
C ASP A 103 -12.55 1.87 12.03
N ASN A 104 -11.77 1.15 12.84
CA ASN A 104 -11.42 1.54 14.20
C ASN A 104 -10.16 2.43 14.30
N LYS A 105 -9.44 2.67 13.19
CA LYS A 105 -8.17 3.44 13.16
C LYS A 105 -8.13 4.57 12.14
N GLY A 106 -9.14 4.67 11.28
CA GLY A 106 -9.22 5.65 10.21
C GLY A 106 -8.64 5.13 8.90
N ALA A 107 -9.20 5.59 7.78
CA ALA A 107 -8.86 5.12 6.45
C ALA A 107 -7.39 5.39 6.08
N TRP A 108 -6.83 4.51 5.25
CA TRP A 108 -5.58 4.77 4.57
C TRP A 108 -5.74 5.93 3.59
N THR A 109 -4.70 6.73 3.41
CA THR A 109 -4.71 7.84 2.46
C THR A 109 -3.59 7.67 1.44
N ILE A 110 -3.93 7.85 0.18
CA ILE A 110 -3.00 7.80 -0.95
C ILE A 110 -2.98 9.19 -1.57
N LYS A 111 -1.79 9.69 -1.89
CA LYS A 111 -1.63 10.97 -2.59
C LYS A 111 -0.52 10.89 -3.63
N ILE A 112 -0.58 11.82 -4.57
CA ILE A 112 0.49 12.10 -5.54
C ILE A 112 1.17 13.38 -5.06
N ALA A 113 2.48 13.33 -4.84
CA ALA A 113 3.27 14.44 -4.26
C ALA A 113 3.99 15.27 -5.33
#